data_AF-A0A554G0Z9-F1
#
_entry.id   AF-A0A554G0Z9-F1
#
_cell.length_a   1.000
_cell.length_b   1.000
_cell.length_c   1.000
_cell.angle_alpha   90.00
_cell.angle_beta   90.00
_cell.angle_gamma   90.00
#
_symmetry.space_group_name_H-M   'P 1'
#
loop_
_entity.id
_entity.type
_entity.pdbx_description
1 polymer ?
#
loop_
_entity_poly.entity_id
_entity_poly.type
_entity_poly.pdbx_seq_one_letter_code
_entity_poly.pdbx_strand_id
1 'polypeptide(L)'
;MSERPLSAIPSNTQTPAAAPSAQAMELQFLQGLQELTSAQAVAAPTAAAPTDVARTQYVTTPQAKAAPTGPLLPDSRPRPDVLTNKVDEAYRQIGRVPSSNERKEMIALANDLAGKGKSATEIKYAVIEKLKAIQSGSTVKPSTAELRSMASETFKSLFGRAPGEGELSRWTAEAQKLADQGMDATSIKYNLPSMMREVRDGLDKTDPAALRGLAKETFKSVFGREPSAGELSRWEGEAKKLVDENKLNATGVKSTLPSMMREVRDGLDKTDAATLRTLAKDAFKTTFGREPSAGELSRWEGEAKKLVDENKLNATGVKSTLPSMMREVRDGLDKTDAATLRTLAKDAFKTTFGREPSAGELSRWEGEAKKLVDENKLNATGVKNTLPGMMREVRDGLDKTDAATLRTLAKDAFKATYGREPSAGELSRWEGEAKKLVDENKLNASGVKNTLPSMMREARDGLDKTDRATLMRVLDEALHEVLGSSYRPPSSSEVSAWMKMADDMVKDKASATAIKYAFLTSLRVALDNQGW
;
A
#
# COMPACT_ATOMS: atom_id res chain seq x y z
N MET A 1 39.29 -15.80 -65.28
CA MET A 1 40.10 -14.61 -64.95
C MET A 1 39.15 -13.62 -64.32
N SER A 2 39.18 -13.25 -63.04
CA SER A 2 40.15 -13.44 -61.96
C SER A 2 39.42 -13.61 -60.62
N GLU A 3 40.14 -14.18 -59.67
CA GLU A 3 39.66 -14.81 -58.43
C GLU A 3 39.61 -13.87 -57.22
N ARG A 4 38.60 -14.13 -56.34
CA ARG A 4 38.60 -14.12 -54.85
C ARG A 4 38.92 -12.81 -54.08
N PRO A 5 38.56 -12.70 -52.77
CA PRO A 5 38.00 -13.72 -51.88
C PRO A 5 36.72 -13.33 -51.10
N LEU A 6 35.98 -14.39 -50.72
CA LEU A 6 35.06 -14.45 -49.59
C LEU A 6 35.84 -14.29 -48.27
N SER A 7 35.47 -13.29 -47.47
CA SER A 7 35.87 -13.20 -46.06
C SER A 7 34.76 -13.71 -45.16
N ALA A 8 35.12 -14.74 -44.40
CA ALA A 8 34.32 -15.40 -43.39
C ALA A 8 33.96 -14.44 -42.23
N ILE A 9 32.71 -14.52 -41.77
CA ILE A 9 32.29 -13.99 -40.45
C ILE A 9 32.07 -15.21 -39.53
N PRO A 10 32.53 -15.18 -38.27
CA PRO A 10 32.68 -16.37 -37.44
C PRO A 10 31.35 -16.90 -36.90
N SER A 11 31.24 -18.23 -36.85
CA SER A 11 30.22 -18.94 -36.06
C SER A 11 30.41 -18.64 -34.57
N ASN A 12 29.47 -17.89 -33.98
CA ASN A 12 29.38 -17.74 -32.54
C ASN A 12 28.48 -18.86 -32.01
N THR A 13 29.06 -20.02 -31.71
CA THR A 13 28.41 -21.07 -30.91
C THR A 13 28.26 -20.57 -29.48
N GLN A 14 27.10 -20.00 -29.16
CA GLN A 14 26.69 -19.80 -27.76
C GLN A 14 26.33 -21.15 -27.16
N THR A 15 27.23 -21.65 -26.31
CA THR A 15 26.95 -22.66 -25.30
C THR A 15 25.81 -22.17 -24.41
N PRO A 16 24.73 -22.94 -24.19
CA PRO A 16 23.71 -22.57 -23.22
C PRO A 16 24.33 -22.63 -21.82
N ALA A 17 24.38 -21.48 -21.15
CA ALA A 17 24.77 -21.38 -19.75
C ALA A 17 23.76 -22.19 -18.91
N ALA A 18 24.25 -23.19 -18.19
CA ALA A 18 23.46 -23.95 -17.24
C ALA A 18 22.92 -23.01 -16.14
N ALA A 19 21.63 -23.14 -15.83
CA ALA A 19 21.01 -22.44 -14.72
C ALA A 19 21.71 -22.83 -13.39
N PRO A 20 22.00 -21.87 -12.49
CA PRO A 20 22.63 -22.19 -11.22
C PRO A 20 21.65 -22.99 -10.35
N SER A 21 22.10 -24.13 -9.83
CA SER A 21 21.34 -24.94 -8.87
C SER A 21 21.00 -24.14 -7.61
N ALA A 22 19.83 -24.40 -7.00
CA ALA A 22 19.34 -23.71 -5.81
C ALA A 22 20.34 -23.62 -4.64
N GLN A 23 21.27 -24.58 -4.54
CA GLN A 23 22.34 -24.59 -3.54
C GLN A 23 23.43 -23.51 -3.75
N ALA A 24 23.62 -23.03 -4.98
CA ALA A 24 24.59 -21.97 -5.29
C ALA A 24 24.06 -20.57 -4.93
N MET A 25 22.73 -20.37 -5.00
CA MET A 25 22.09 -19.13 -4.55
C MET A 25 22.04 -19.04 -3.01
N GLU A 26 21.90 -20.17 -2.32
CA GLU A 26 21.88 -20.23 -0.86
C GLU A 26 23.27 -19.92 -0.24
N LEU A 27 24.36 -20.34 -0.90
CA LEU A 27 25.73 -19.99 -0.49
C LEU A 27 26.09 -18.52 -0.74
N GLN A 28 25.58 -17.90 -1.81
CA GLN A 28 25.77 -16.46 -2.05
C GLN A 28 24.95 -15.59 -1.09
N PHE A 29 23.76 -16.06 -0.68
CA PHE A 29 22.95 -15.36 0.34
C PHE A 29 23.59 -15.44 1.74
N LEU A 30 24.20 -16.56 2.09
CA LEU A 30 24.91 -16.73 3.37
C LEU A 30 26.23 -15.92 3.43
N GLN A 31 26.95 -15.76 2.31
CA GLN A 31 28.13 -14.89 2.24
C GLN A 31 27.76 -13.40 2.34
N GLY A 32 26.64 -12.97 1.75
CA GLY A 32 26.14 -11.60 1.89
C GLY A 32 25.73 -11.21 3.32
N LEU A 33 25.32 -12.18 4.14
CA LEU A 33 24.96 -11.95 5.54
C LEU A 33 26.19 -11.82 6.47
N GLN A 34 27.33 -12.43 6.13
CA GLN A 34 28.59 -12.28 6.88
C GLN A 34 29.30 -10.93 6.64
N GLU A 35 29.15 -10.34 5.46
CA GLU A 35 29.72 -9.02 5.16
C GLU A 35 28.98 -7.87 5.84
N LEU A 36 27.67 -8.03 6.12
CA LEU A 36 26.87 -7.04 6.85
C LEU A 36 27.16 -6.99 8.37
N THR A 37 27.77 -8.04 8.94
CA THR A 37 28.11 -8.10 10.37
C THR A 37 29.53 -7.63 10.70
N SER A 38 30.36 -7.32 9.70
CA SER A 38 31.80 -7.09 9.89
C SER A 38 32.23 -5.60 9.86
N ALA A 39 31.30 -4.65 9.67
CA ALA A 39 31.63 -3.24 9.41
C ALA A 39 31.61 -2.30 10.63
N GLN A 40 31.50 -2.78 11.88
CA GLN A 40 31.68 -1.94 13.08
C GLN A 40 32.56 -2.62 14.13
N ALA A 41 33.84 -2.81 13.79
CA ALA A 41 34.88 -3.08 14.78
C ALA A 41 36.23 -2.49 14.34
N VAL A 42 36.56 -1.36 14.98
CA VAL A 42 37.90 -0.89 15.38
C VAL A 42 38.80 -0.22 14.33
N ALA A 43 39.09 1.06 14.59
CA ALA A 43 40.45 1.59 14.52
C ALA A 43 40.65 2.72 15.55
N ALA A 44 41.31 2.40 16.67
CA ALA A 44 42.16 3.35 17.40
C ALA A 44 43.29 2.58 18.13
N PRO A 45 44.55 3.03 18.05
CA PRO A 45 45.74 2.26 18.44
C PRO A 45 46.12 2.43 19.91
N THR A 46 46.75 1.37 20.47
CA THR A 46 47.33 1.28 21.82
C THR A 46 48.81 1.65 21.85
N ALA A 47 49.22 2.49 22.82
CA ALA A 47 50.47 2.46 23.61
C ALA A 47 50.49 3.74 24.49
N ALA A 48 50.84 3.80 25.78
CA ALA A 48 51.35 2.86 26.78
C ALA A 48 50.99 3.39 28.19
N ALA A 49 50.87 2.49 29.17
CA ALA A 49 50.61 2.70 30.61
C ALA A 49 51.87 3.25 31.37
N PRO A 50 51.93 3.41 32.72
CA PRO A 50 50.98 3.09 33.82
C PRO A 50 50.79 4.27 34.83
N THR A 51 49.81 4.30 35.74
CA THR A 51 49.81 3.59 37.05
C THR A 51 48.43 3.62 37.70
N ASP A 52 47.96 2.42 38.04
CA ASP A 52 47.54 1.99 39.38
C ASP A 52 46.33 2.67 40.04
N VAL A 53 45.12 2.07 39.92
CA VAL A 53 44.26 1.76 41.09
C VAL A 53 43.32 0.58 40.77
N ALA A 54 43.47 -0.49 41.57
CA ALA A 54 42.48 -1.48 42.01
C ALA A 54 41.60 -2.27 41.00
N ARG A 55 41.81 -3.60 41.06
CA ARG A 55 40.90 -4.68 40.66
C ARG A 55 39.43 -4.45 41.07
N THR A 56 38.52 -4.72 40.14
CA THR A 56 37.36 -5.60 40.40
C THR A 56 36.97 -6.33 39.12
N GLN A 57 36.96 -7.65 39.20
CA GLN A 57 36.44 -8.55 38.17
C GLN A 57 34.94 -8.29 38.02
N TYR A 58 34.48 -7.87 36.84
CA TYR A 58 33.06 -8.03 36.49
C TYR A 58 32.85 -9.47 36.03
N VAL A 59 32.77 -10.36 37.01
CA VAL A 59 31.89 -11.53 36.89
C VAL A 59 30.49 -10.97 37.11
N THR A 60 29.81 -10.59 36.03
CA THR A 60 28.35 -10.48 36.07
C THR A 60 27.81 -11.90 36.12
N THR A 61 27.76 -12.47 37.32
CA THR A 61 26.70 -13.41 37.69
C THR A 61 25.38 -12.84 37.16
N PRO A 62 24.54 -13.61 36.45
CA PRO A 62 23.19 -13.15 36.18
C PRO A 62 22.55 -12.93 37.55
N GLN A 63 22.36 -11.67 37.94
CA GLN A 63 21.50 -11.33 39.05
C GLN A 63 20.14 -11.90 38.65
N ALA A 64 19.71 -12.96 39.32
CA ALA A 64 18.34 -13.44 39.24
C ALA A 64 17.45 -12.22 39.51
N LYS A 65 16.74 -11.72 38.49
CA LYS A 65 15.78 -10.63 38.68
C LYS A 65 14.80 -11.13 39.74
N ALA A 66 14.80 -10.45 40.89
CA ALA A 66 14.00 -10.81 42.05
C ALA A 66 12.52 -10.79 41.66
N ALA A 67 11.84 -11.93 41.82
CA ALA A 67 10.48 -12.20 41.33
C ALA A 67 9.53 -10.98 41.42
N PRO A 68 8.65 -10.77 40.43
CA PRO A 68 7.73 -9.63 40.42
C PRO A 68 6.98 -9.52 41.75
N THR A 69 7.05 -8.35 42.39
CA THR A 69 6.63 -8.13 43.78
C THR A 69 5.10 -8.06 43.96
N GLY A 70 4.32 -8.14 42.87
CA GLY A 70 2.85 -8.10 42.92
C GLY A 70 2.19 -9.01 41.88
N PRO A 71 0.85 -9.15 41.94
CA PRO A 71 0.11 -9.96 40.98
C PRO A 71 0.21 -9.37 39.56
N LEU A 72 0.48 -10.22 38.58
CA LEU A 72 0.51 -9.91 37.15
C LEU A 72 -0.91 -10.07 36.60
N LEU A 73 -1.66 -8.98 36.57
CA LEU A 73 -3.05 -8.97 36.15
C LEU A 73 -3.15 -8.44 34.70
N PRO A 74 -4.16 -8.87 33.92
CA PRO A 74 -4.40 -8.37 32.57
C PRO A 74 -4.53 -6.85 32.49
N ASP A 75 -5.17 -6.25 33.52
CA ASP A 75 -5.44 -4.81 33.61
C ASP A 75 -4.49 -4.09 34.60
N SER A 76 -3.29 -4.63 34.82
CA SER A 76 -2.32 -4.04 35.75
C SER A 76 -2.01 -2.60 35.36
N ARG A 77 -2.41 -1.62 36.18
CA ARG A 77 -2.04 -0.20 36.00
C ARG A 77 -0.54 0.00 36.32
N PRO A 78 0.19 0.85 35.57
CA PRO A 78 1.54 1.25 35.95
C PRO A 78 1.58 1.80 37.37
N ARG A 79 2.58 1.38 38.16
CA ARG A 79 2.76 1.88 39.53
C ARG A 79 3.17 3.38 39.51
N PRO A 80 2.83 4.18 40.55
CA PRO A 80 3.16 5.61 40.58
C PRO A 80 4.66 5.95 40.46
N ASP A 81 5.51 5.10 41.03
CA ASP A 81 6.97 5.16 40.90
C ASP A 81 7.43 4.87 39.48
N VAL A 82 6.84 3.88 38.81
CA VAL A 82 7.09 3.57 37.39
C VAL A 82 6.68 4.74 36.50
N LEU A 83 5.53 5.35 36.73
CA LEU A 83 5.09 6.54 35.98
C LEU A 83 6.08 7.69 36.11
N THR A 84 6.56 7.94 37.34
CA THR A 84 7.56 8.98 37.60
C THR A 84 8.86 8.69 36.85
N ASN A 85 9.34 7.44 36.90
CA ASN A 85 10.54 7.00 36.19
C ASN A 85 10.39 7.14 34.67
N LYS A 86 9.23 6.79 34.10
CA LYS A 86 8.98 6.91 32.65
C LYS A 86 8.90 8.36 32.18
N VAL A 87 8.36 9.28 33.00
CA VAL A 87 8.41 10.72 32.73
C VAL A 87 9.87 11.22 32.75
N ASP A 88 10.67 10.79 33.73
CA ASP A 88 12.08 11.18 33.81
C ASP A 88 12.93 10.55 32.67
N GLU A 89 12.60 9.33 32.22
CA GLU A 89 13.15 8.74 31.00
C GLU A 89 12.77 9.53 29.74
N ALA A 90 11.52 10.00 29.63
CA ALA A 90 11.08 10.81 28.50
C ALA A 90 11.90 12.10 28.40
N TYR A 91 12.12 12.79 29.53
CA TYR A 91 12.99 13.97 29.61
C TYR A 91 14.44 13.68 29.21
N ARG A 92 15.01 12.58 29.73
CA ARG A 92 16.37 12.15 29.35
C ARG A 92 16.47 11.84 27.86
N GLN A 93 15.46 11.20 27.28
CA GLN A 93 15.45 10.80 25.87
C GLN A 93 15.37 12.00 24.91
N ILE A 94 14.69 13.08 25.29
CA ILE A 94 14.64 14.30 24.48
C ILE A 94 15.77 15.30 24.80
N GLY A 95 16.64 14.99 25.79
CA GLY A 95 17.75 15.86 26.19
C GLY A 95 17.31 17.18 26.82
N ARG A 96 16.15 17.22 27.50
CA ARG A 96 15.57 18.45 28.08
C ARG A 96 15.58 18.38 29.60
N VAL A 97 15.95 19.49 30.24
CA VAL A 97 15.83 19.64 31.69
C VAL A 97 14.43 20.16 32.02
N PRO A 98 13.62 19.44 32.81
CA PRO A 98 12.25 19.87 33.13
C PRO A 98 12.23 21.08 34.07
N SER A 99 11.27 21.98 33.88
CA SER A 99 10.86 22.90 34.95
C SER A 99 9.94 22.18 35.94
N SER A 100 9.86 22.68 37.18
CA SER A 100 9.02 22.09 38.23
C SER A 100 7.53 22.03 37.88
N ASN A 101 7.03 22.99 37.08
CA ASN A 101 5.64 23.02 36.63
C ASN A 101 5.39 22.05 35.46
N GLU A 102 6.29 22.04 34.47
CA GLU A 102 6.22 21.12 33.34
C GLU A 102 6.26 19.66 33.79
N ARG A 103 7.12 19.33 34.75
CA ARG A 103 7.20 17.98 35.33
C ARG A 103 5.89 17.57 36.01
N LYS A 104 5.25 18.48 36.76
CA LYS A 104 3.94 18.21 37.39
C LYS A 104 2.86 17.94 36.34
N GLU A 105 2.85 18.70 35.25
CA GLU A 105 1.91 18.50 34.14
C GLU A 105 2.14 17.17 33.41
N MET A 106 3.39 16.77 33.18
CA MET A 106 3.69 15.48 32.55
C MET A 106 3.35 14.30 33.46
N ILE A 107 3.53 14.43 34.79
CA ILE A 107 3.08 13.43 35.75
C ILE A 107 1.55 13.37 35.80
N ALA A 108 0.85 14.49 35.73
CA ALA A 108 -0.61 14.51 35.67
C ALA A 108 -1.13 13.83 34.38
N LEU A 109 -0.50 14.10 33.23
CA LEU A 109 -0.79 13.41 31.97
C LEU A 109 -0.53 11.90 32.09
N ALA A 110 0.61 11.50 32.64
CA ALA A 110 0.94 10.10 32.84
C ALA A 110 -0.10 9.38 33.72
N ASN A 111 -0.58 10.05 34.78
CA ASN A 111 -1.63 9.53 35.64
C ASN A 111 -2.99 9.40 34.94
N ASP A 112 -3.38 10.40 34.12
CA ASP A 112 -4.60 10.36 33.32
C ASP A 112 -4.57 9.23 32.29
N LEU A 113 -3.47 9.10 31.55
CA LEU A 113 -3.27 8.02 30.58
C LEU A 113 -3.26 6.63 31.26
N ALA A 114 -2.63 6.52 32.43
CA ALA A 114 -2.70 5.29 33.22
C ALA A 114 -4.14 4.99 33.69
N GLY A 115 -4.94 6.02 33.99
CA GLY A 115 -6.37 5.87 34.29
C GLY A 115 -7.20 5.42 33.08
N LYS A 116 -6.71 5.66 31.86
CA LYS A 116 -7.29 5.21 30.59
C LYS A 116 -6.75 3.84 30.13
N GLY A 117 -6.04 3.12 31.00
CA GLY A 117 -5.53 1.77 30.71
C GLY A 117 -4.27 1.73 29.84
N LYS A 118 -3.53 2.83 29.70
CA LYS A 118 -2.27 2.85 28.93
C LYS A 118 -1.12 2.21 29.71
N SER A 119 -0.28 1.47 28.99
CA SER A 119 0.96 0.86 29.52
C SER A 119 2.04 1.88 29.82
N ALA A 120 3.01 1.53 30.67
CA ALA A 120 4.13 2.38 31.04
C ALA A 120 4.94 2.85 29.81
N THR A 121 5.13 1.97 28.82
CA THR A 121 5.78 2.29 27.55
C THR A 121 4.96 3.24 26.68
N GLU A 122 3.65 3.02 26.51
CA GLU A 122 2.79 3.96 25.76
C GLU A 122 2.76 5.35 26.40
N ILE A 123 2.71 5.41 27.73
CA ILE A 123 2.75 6.67 28.47
C ILE A 123 4.05 7.42 28.22
N LYS A 124 5.20 6.73 28.24
CA LYS A 124 6.49 7.35 27.90
C LYS A 124 6.47 8.00 26.53
N TYR A 125 5.98 7.30 25.50
CA TYR A 125 5.93 7.84 24.14
C TYR A 125 4.94 9.01 24.00
N ALA A 126 3.78 8.94 24.63
CA ALA A 126 2.82 10.05 24.65
C ALA A 126 3.38 11.30 25.36
N VAL A 127 4.14 11.12 26.43
CA VAL A 127 4.85 12.21 27.11
C VAL A 127 5.93 12.80 26.19
N ILE A 128 6.72 11.97 25.50
CA ILE A 128 7.70 12.43 24.50
C ILE A 128 7.02 13.24 23.39
N GLU A 129 5.89 12.79 22.88
CA GLU A 129 5.14 13.47 21.83
C GLU A 129 4.66 14.85 22.30
N LYS A 130 4.08 14.95 23.50
CA LYS A 130 3.67 16.24 24.06
C LYS A 130 4.85 17.17 24.31
N LEU A 131 5.98 16.65 24.77
CA LEU A 131 7.20 17.44 24.97
C LEU A 131 7.78 17.94 23.64
N LYS A 132 7.71 17.13 22.57
CA LYS A 132 8.04 17.57 21.21
C LYS A 132 7.07 18.63 20.69
N ALA A 133 5.78 18.51 20.98
CA ALA A 133 4.78 19.53 20.62
C ALA A 133 5.03 20.87 21.31
N ILE A 134 5.41 20.83 22.60
CA ILE A 134 5.86 22.01 23.35
C ILE A 134 7.13 22.61 22.72
N GLN A 135 8.03 21.78 22.22
CA GLN A 135 9.24 22.20 21.51
C GLN A 135 8.96 22.78 20.11
N SER A 136 7.83 22.43 19.48
CA SER A 136 7.43 22.90 18.14
C SER A 136 6.53 24.15 18.10
N GLY A 137 6.13 24.71 19.25
CA GLY A 137 5.72 26.13 19.34
C GLY A 137 4.28 26.53 18.98
N SER A 138 3.24 25.75 19.31
CA SER A 138 1.85 26.19 19.11
C SER A 138 1.25 26.96 20.31
N THR A 139 0.55 28.07 20.01
CA THR A 139 -0.50 28.82 20.76
C THR A 139 -0.16 30.14 21.51
N VAL A 140 0.09 31.24 20.77
CA VAL A 140 -0.36 32.62 21.12
C VAL A 140 -0.75 33.36 19.83
N LYS A 141 -1.97 33.91 19.74
CA LYS A 141 -2.43 34.73 18.59
C LYS A 141 -1.65 36.06 18.56
N PRO A 142 -1.01 36.46 17.44
CA PRO A 142 -0.25 37.70 17.36
C PRO A 142 -1.16 38.93 17.45
N SER A 143 -0.68 39.98 18.13
CA SER A 143 -1.38 41.27 18.21
C SER A 143 -1.33 42.05 16.90
N THR A 144 -2.27 42.98 16.70
CA THR A 144 -2.32 43.84 15.51
C THR A 144 -1.04 44.66 15.31
N ALA A 145 -0.38 45.08 16.40
CA ALA A 145 0.89 45.79 16.33
C ALA A 145 2.03 44.90 15.82
N GLU A 146 2.08 43.64 16.28
CA GLU A 146 3.05 42.65 15.80
C GLU A 146 2.82 42.31 14.33
N LEU A 147 1.56 42.12 13.90
CA LEU A 147 1.23 41.87 12.49
C LEU A 147 1.65 43.03 11.57
N ARG A 148 1.44 44.27 12.02
CA ARG A 148 1.87 45.48 11.29
C ARG A 148 3.39 45.60 11.22
N SER A 149 4.12 45.30 12.30
CA SER A 149 5.59 45.28 12.30
C SER A 149 6.13 44.22 11.35
N MET A 150 5.58 43.01 11.42
CA MET A 150 5.96 41.90 10.54
C MET A 150 5.71 42.23 9.07
N ALA A 151 4.58 42.84 8.73
CA ALA A 151 4.29 43.29 7.37
C ALA A 151 5.29 44.34 6.88
N SER A 152 5.63 45.32 7.72
CA SER A 152 6.59 46.38 7.39
C SER A 152 8.01 45.83 7.18
N GLU A 153 8.49 44.99 8.11
CA GLU A 153 9.82 44.38 8.06
C GLU A 153 9.97 43.44 6.87
N THR A 154 8.98 42.61 6.62
CA THR A 154 8.97 41.67 5.49
C THR A 154 8.98 42.43 4.16
N PHE A 155 8.17 43.49 4.05
CA PHE A 155 8.13 44.32 2.86
C PHE A 155 9.48 45.00 2.61
N LYS A 156 10.06 45.60 3.65
CA LYS A 156 11.38 46.25 3.56
C LYS A 156 12.47 45.28 3.14
N SER A 157 12.45 44.05 3.66
CA SER A 157 13.39 42.99 3.29
C SER A 157 13.25 42.56 1.82
N LEU A 158 12.03 42.47 1.29
CA LEU A 158 11.78 41.92 -0.06
C LEU A 158 11.85 42.96 -1.17
N PHE A 159 11.45 44.20 -0.91
CA PHE A 159 11.37 45.28 -1.89
C PHE A 159 12.49 46.32 -1.73
N GLY A 160 13.33 46.21 -0.68
CA GLY A 160 14.45 47.12 -0.44
C GLY A 160 14.05 48.55 -0.07
N ARG A 161 12.76 48.82 0.18
CA ARG A 161 12.22 50.13 0.56
C ARG A 161 11.14 50.00 1.61
N ALA A 162 10.86 51.08 2.35
CA ALA A 162 9.71 51.12 3.24
C ALA A 162 8.39 51.02 2.44
N PRO A 163 7.36 50.33 2.97
CA PRO A 163 6.04 50.34 2.35
C PRO A 163 5.39 51.72 2.45
N GLY A 164 4.69 52.13 1.40
CA GLY A 164 3.75 53.26 1.47
C GLY A 164 2.53 52.90 2.32
N GLU A 165 1.71 53.90 2.68
CA GLU A 165 0.56 53.69 3.58
C GLU A 165 -0.46 52.66 3.03
N GLY A 166 -0.76 52.71 1.73
CA GLY A 166 -1.63 51.73 1.07
C GLY A 166 -1.05 50.32 1.04
N GLU A 167 0.27 50.17 0.88
CA GLU A 167 0.95 48.88 0.85
C GLU A 167 1.04 48.27 2.25
N LEU A 168 1.38 49.07 3.25
CA LEU A 168 1.42 48.63 4.63
C LEU A 168 0.03 48.21 5.11
N SER A 169 -1.01 48.96 4.74
CA SER A 169 -2.41 48.60 5.04
C SER A 169 -2.80 47.27 4.40
N ARG A 170 -2.52 47.08 3.10
CA ARG A 170 -2.76 45.82 2.37
C ARG A 170 -2.09 44.63 3.05
N TRP A 171 -0.79 44.74 3.34
CA TRP A 171 -0.02 43.62 3.89
C TRP A 171 -0.32 43.34 5.37
N THR A 172 -0.72 44.36 6.13
CA THR A 172 -1.24 44.16 7.49
C THR A 172 -2.57 43.42 7.46
N ALA A 173 -3.46 43.74 6.50
CA ALA A 173 -4.73 43.05 6.34
C ALA A 173 -4.55 41.57 5.94
N GLU A 174 -3.58 41.26 5.07
CA GLU A 174 -3.27 39.87 4.74
C GLU A 174 -2.65 39.10 5.91
N ALA A 175 -1.75 39.73 6.68
CA ALA A 175 -1.25 39.12 7.92
C ALA A 175 -2.38 38.86 8.93
N GLN A 176 -3.35 39.77 9.03
CA GLN A 176 -4.52 39.62 9.89
C GLN A 176 -5.42 38.45 9.44
N LYS A 177 -5.66 38.27 8.14
CA LYS A 177 -6.42 37.10 7.64
C LYS A 177 -5.75 35.77 8.01
N LEU A 178 -4.42 35.68 7.91
CA LEU A 178 -3.68 34.48 8.31
C LEU A 178 -3.80 34.23 9.83
N ALA A 179 -3.72 35.30 10.64
CA ALA A 179 -3.94 35.20 12.08
C ALA A 179 -5.37 34.78 12.44
N ASP A 180 -6.37 35.23 11.70
CA ASP A 180 -7.77 34.85 11.89
C ASP A 180 -8.07 33.41 11.43
N GLN A 181 -7.21 32.85 10.56
CA GLN A 181 -7.19 31.43 10.20
C GLN A 181 -6.48 30.55 11.25
N GLY A 182 -6.06 31.12 12.39
CA GLY A 182 -5.44 30.38 13.50
C GLY A 182 -3.93 30.20 13.37
N MET A 183 -3.26 30.91 12.45
CA MET A 183 -1.80 30.85 12.33
C MET A 183 -1.11 31.67 13.43
N ASP A 184 -0.01 31.14 13.96
CA ASP A 184 0.87 31.85 14.91
C ASP A 184 1.86 32.80 14.22
N ALA A 185 2.59 33.59 15.01
CA ALA A 185 3.55 34.57 14.50
C ALA A 185 4.64 33.92 13.63
N THR A 186 5.08 32.71 13.97
CA THR A 186 6.12 31.99 13.23
C THR A 186 5.60 31.59 11.86
N SER A 187 4.41 31.00 11.81
CA SER A 187 3.74 30.58 10.58
C SER A 187 3.44 31.76 9.66
N ILE A 188 3.01 32.90 10.22
CA ILE A 188 2.78 34.13 9.45
C ILE A 188 4.10 34.68 8.89
N LYS A 189 5.20 34.66 9.66
CA LYS A 189 6.53 35.05 9.18
C LYS A 189 7.04 34.20 8.03
N TYR A 190 6.62 32.95 7.90
CA TYR A 190 6.97 32.10 6.76
C TYR A 190 6.07 32.34 5.53
N ASN A 191 4.77 32.58 5.74
CA ASN A 191 3.79 32.70 4.65
C ASN A 191 3.76 34.10 4.01
N LEU A 192 3.84 35.16 4.82
CA LEU A 192 3.75 36.55 4.35
C LEU A 192 4.84 36.93 3.33
N PRO A 193 6.13 36.54 3.49
CA PRO A 193 7.14 36.79 2.47
C PRO A 193 6.85 36.10 1.13
N SER A 194 6.24 34.90 1.16
CA SER A 194 5.90 34.19 -0.07
C SER A 194 4.84 34.95 -0.87
N MET A 195 3.77 35.41 -0.20
CA MET A 195 2.73 36.22 -0.85
C MET A 195 3.30 37.52 -1.43
N MET A 196 4.21 38.19 -0.71
CA MET A 196 4.87 39.40 -1.18
C MET A 196 5.81 39.16 -2.37
N ARG A 197 6.55 38.04 -2.39
CA ARG A 197 7.38 37.64 -3.54
C ARG A 197 6.52 37.36 -4.77
N GLU A 198 5.35 36.76 -4.61
CA GLU A 198 4.44 36.51 -5.74
C GLU A 198 4.00 37.81 -6.42
N VAL A 199 3.70 38.86 -5.65
CA VAL A 199 3.39 40.19 -6.18
C VAL A 199 4.63 40.83 -6.83
N ARG A 200 5.81 40.69 -6.19
CA ARG A 200 7.09 41.20 -6.73
C ARG A 200 7.48 40.54 -8.05
N ASP A 201 7.27 39.23 -8.17
CA ASP A 201 7.70 38.40 -9.30
C ASP A 201 6.67 38.42 -10.47
N GLY A 202 5.73 39.36 -10.43
CA GLY A 202 4.95 39.82 -11.58
C GLY A 202 3.71 39.01 -11.92
N LEU A 203 3.03 38.39 -10.94
CA LEU A 203 1.64 37.99 -11.15
C LEU A 203 0.82 38.37 -9.92
N ASP A 204 0.16 39.51 -10.02
CA ASP A 204 -0.96 39.78 -9.12
C ASP A 204 -2.13 38.89 -9.57
N LYS A 205 -2.48 37.89 -8.75
CA LYS A 205 -3.56 36.93 -9.03
C LYS A 205 -4.93 37.60 -9.19
N THR A 206 -5.05 38.87 -8.78
CA THR A 206 -6.27 39.65 -8.89
C THR A 206 -6.33 40.58 -10.11
N ASP A 207 -5.28 40.62 -10.96
CA ASP A 207 -5.25 41.48 -12.15
C ASP A 207 -5.47 40.69 -13.47
N PRO A 208 -6.64 40.85 -14.13
CA PRO A 208 -6.93 40.22 -15.42
C PRO A 208 -5.96 40.58 -16.54
N ALA A 209 -5.39 41.79 -16.54
CA ALA A 209 -4.46 42.22 -17.59
C ALA A 209 -3.14 41.43 -17.53
N ALA A 210 -2.67 41.12 -16.32
CA ALA A 210 -1.48 40.31 -16.10
C ALA A 210 -1.67 38.86 -16.57
N LEU A 211 -2.84 38.25 -16.30
CA LEU A 211 -3.16 36.89 -16.77
C LEU A 211 -3.25 36.80 -18.29
N ARG A 212 -3.86 37.80 -18.93
CA ARG A 212 -3.95 37.88 -20.39
C ARG A 212 -2.56 38.05 -21.04
N GLY A 213 -1.70 38.87 -20.47
CA GLY A 213 -0.31 39.04 -20.91
C GLY A 213 0.47 37.72 -20.82
N LEU A 214 0.38 37.03 -19.68
CA LEU A 214 1.02 35.73 -19.46
C LEU A 214 0.54 34.68 -20.48
N ALA A 215 -0.78 34.59 -20.71
CA ALA A 215 -1.34 33.65 -21.69
C ALA A 215 -0.82 33.92 -23.10
N LYS A 216 -0.74 35.20 -23.50
CA LYS A 216 -0.23 35.60 -24.82
C LYS A 216 1.24 35.23 -25.01
N GLU A 217 2.09 35.58 -24.06
CA GLU A 217 3.53 35.30 -24.13
C GLU A 217 3.83 33.80 -24.10
N THR A 218 3.13 33.07 -23.22
CA THR A 218 3.26 31.61 -23.13
C THR A 218 2.85 30.94 -24.42
N PHE A 219 1.74 31.38 -25.03
CA PHE A 219 1.29 30.86 -26.32
C PHE A 219 2.35 31.06 -27.40
N LYS A 220 2.89 32.27 -27.51
CA LYS A 220 3.93 32.58 -28.50
C LYS A 220 5.19 31.74 -28.30
N SER A 221 5.58 31.52 -27.05
CA SER A 221 6.71 30.67 -26.68
C SER A 221 6.49 29.20 -27.05
N VAL A 222 5.29 28.66 -26.80
CA VAL A 222 4.99 27.24 -27.03
C VAL A 222 4.71 26.93 -28.50
N PHE A 223 3.95 27.77 -29.19
CA PHE A 223 3.47 27.56 -30.55
C PHE A 223 4.27 28.28 -31.63
N GLY A 224 5.19 29.19 -31.26
CA GLY A 224 6.05 29.90 -32.21
C GLY A 224 5.33 30.94 -33.08
N ARG A 225 4.07 31.28 -32.78
CA ARG A 225 3.25 32.26 -33.50
C ARG A 225 2.37 33.07 -32.57
N GLU A 226 1.83 34.18 -33.06
CA GLU A 226 0.81 34.95 -32.32
C GLU A 226 -0.51 34.14 -32.21
N PRO A 227 -1.20 34.22 -31.06
CA PRO A 227 -2.53 33.63 -30.91
C PRO A 227 -3.58 34.44 -31.68
N SER A 228 -4.56 33.75 -32.25
CA SER A 228 -5.81 34.37 -32.69
C SER A 228 -6.63 34.86 -31.49
N ALA A 229 -7.65 35.70 -31.74
CA ALA A 229 -8.52 36.22 -30.67
C ALA A 229 -9.21 35.11 -29.86
N GLY A 230 -9.67 34.05 -30.54
CA GLY A 230 -10.31 32.90 -29.88
C GLY A 230 -9.34 32.06 -29.05
N GLU A 231 -8.11 31.86 -29.54
CA GLU A 231 -7.07 31.14 -28.79
C GLU A 231 -6.63 31.91 -27.56
N LEU A 232 -6.41 33.22 -27.69
CA LEU A 232 -6.04 34.05 -26.56
C LEU A 232 -7.14 34.09 -25.50
N SER A 233 -8.41 34.21 -25.91
CA SER A 233 -9.54 34.17 -24.98
C SER A 233 -9.66 32.83 -24.24
N ARG A 234 -9.43 31.72 -24.94
CA ARG A 234 -9.40 30.38 -24.32
C ARG A 234 -8.30 30.29 -23.26
N TRP A 235 -7.07 30.67 -23.60
CA TRP A 235 -5.92 30.52 -22.70
C TRP A 235 -5.91 31.51 -21.55
N GLU A 236 -6.49 32.70 -21.72
CA GLU A 236 -6.78 33.61 -20.61
C GLU A 236 -7.78 32.99 -19.64
N GLY A 237 -8.84 32.34 -20.14
CA GLY A 237 -9.82 31.62 -19.32
C GLY A 237 -9.19 30.47 -18.53
N GLU A 238 -8.31 29.68 -19.15
CA GLU A 238 -7.58 28.60 -18.47
C GLU A 238 -6.60 29.14 -17.41
N ALA A 239 -5.85 30.21 -17.72
CA ALA A 239 -4.99 30.87 -16.74
C ALA A 239 -5.80 31.38 -15.52
N LYS A 240 -7.02 31.90 -15.76
CA LYS A 240 -7.94 32.31 -14.70
C LYS A 240 -8.44 31.14 -13.86
N LYS A 241 -8.84 30.01 -14.47
CA LYS A 241 -9.22 28.80 -13.72
C LYS A 241 -8.10 28.27 -12.85
N LEU A 242 -6.86 28.28 -13.34
CA LEU A 242 -5.70 27.85 -12.54
C LEU A 242 -5.55 28.66 -11.26
N VAL A 243 -5.90 29.96 -11.29
CA VAL A 243 -5.88 30.84 -10.12
C VAL A 243 -7.12 30.65 -9.25
N ASP A 244 -8.31 30.74 -9.84
CA ASP A 244 -9.57 30.82 -9.11
C ASP A 244 -10.03 29.46 -8.59
N GLU A 245 -9.91 28.41 -9.42
CA GLU A 245 -10.39 27.06 -9.12
C GLU A 245 -9.27 26.21 -8.51
N ASN A 246 -8.09 26.18 -9.16
CA ASN A 246 -6.99 25.31 -8.72
C ASN A 246 -6.09 25.96 -7.66
N LYS A 247 -6.40 27.20 -7.25
CA LYS A 247 -5.69 27.96 -6.21
C LYS A 247 -4.17 28.03 -6.43
N LEU A 248 -3.71 27.96 -7.68
CA LEU A 248 -2.28 27.99 -8.00
C LEU A 248 -1.69 29.38 -7.77
N ASN A 249 -0.41 29.40 -7.40
CA ASN A 249 0.35 30.63 -7.30
C ASN A 249 0.98 31.07 -8.62
N ALA A 250 1.58 32.27 -8.62
CA ALA A 250 2.22 32.87 -9.80
C ALA A 250 3.18 31.90 -10.51
N THR A 251 4.05 31.27 -9.73
CA THR A 251 4.99 30.27 -10.21
C THR A 251 4.28 29.03 -10.73
N GLY A 252 3.22 28.57 -10.04
CA GLY A 252 2.39 27.44 -10.44
C GLY A 252 1.64 27.67 -11.76
N VAL A 253 1.09 28.87 -11.98
CA VAL A 253 0.45 29.22 -13.26
C VAL A 253 1.50 29.31 -14.37
N LYS A 254 2.64 29.97 -14.10
CA LYS A 254 3.76 30.08 -15.05
C LYS A 254 4.37 28.73 -15.43
N SER A 255 4.29 27.70 -14.58
CA SER A 255 4.79 26.35 -14.89
C SER A 255 3.72 25.44 -15.52
N THR A 256 2.45 25.60 -15.11
CA THR A 256 1.35 24.72 -15.54
C THR A 256 0.79 25.13 -16.89
N LEU A 257 0.57 26.43 -17.12
CA LEU A 257 -0.02 26.95 -18.36
C LEU A 257 0.80 26.59 -19.62
N PRO A 258 2.15 26.70 -19.64
CA PRO A 258 2.94 26.23 -20.77
C PRO A 258 2.84 24.73 -20.98
N SER A 259 2.70 23.95 -19.90
CA SER A 259 2.57 22.49 -19.99
C SER A 259 1.24 22.11 -20.63
N MET A 260 0.13 22.73 -20.22
CA MET A 260 -1.18 22.57 -20.88
C MET A 260 -1.15 23.01 -22.35
N MET A 261 -0.45 24.09 -22.68
CA MET A 261 -0.28 24.52 -24.07
C MET A 261 0.57 23.55 -24.89
N ARG A 262 1.62 22.96 -24.29
CA ARG A 262 2.43 21.91 -24.93
C ARG A 262 1.62 20.65 -25.12
N GLU A 263 0.76 20.28 -24.17
CA GLU A 263 -0.20 19.19 -24.33
C GLU A 263 -1.10 19.44 -25.55
N VAL A 264 -1.66 20.64 -25.72
CA VAL A 264 -2.44 20.98 -26.92
C VAL A 264 -1.59 20.91 -28.19
N ARG A 265 -0.38 21.50 -28.18
CA ARG A 265 0.55 21.50 -29.31
C ARG A 265 0.98 20.09 -29.72
N ASP A 266 1.26 19.26 -28.72
CA ASP A 266 1.79 17.91 -28.87
C ASP A 266 0.64 16.90 -29.06
N GLY A 267 -0.63 17.35 -29.06
CA GLY A 267 -1.82 16.57 -29.42
C GLY A 267 -2.50 15.80 -28.28
N LEU A 268 -2.20 16.13 -27.03
CA LEU A 268 -2.83 15.62 -25.80
C LEU A 268 -4.19 16.27 -25.47
N ASP A 269 -4.56 17.36 -26.15
CA ASP A 269 -5.91 17.93 -26.03
C ASP A 269 -6.85 17.27 -27.02
N LYS A 270 -7.63 16.30 -26.52
CA LYS A 270 -8.87 15.74 -27.10
C LYS A 270 -8.93 15.87 -28.62
N THR A 271 -8.15 15.03 -29.28
CA THR A 271 -7.86 15.08 -30.71
C THR A 271 -9.16 15.12 -31.50
N ASP A 272 -9.30 16.14 -32.36
CA ASP A 272 -10.45 16.37 -33.24
C ASP A 272 -10.94 15.06 -33.90
N ALA A 273 -12.26 14.84 -33.89
CA ALA A 273 -12.87 13.58 -34.33
C ALA A 273 -12.51 13.24 -35.78
N ALA A 274 -12.35 14.24 -36.65
CA ALA A 274 -11.92 14.04 -38.03
C ALA A 274 -10.49 13.49 -38.13
N THR A 275 -9.60 13.92 -37.21
CA THR A 275 -8.22 13.43 -37.13
C THR A 275 -8.17 11.97 -36.67
N LEU A 276 -8.93 11.62 -35.63
CA LEU A 276 -9.01 10.22 -35.14
C LEU A 276 -9.60 9.28 -36.18
N ARG A 277 -10.64 9.72 -36.88
CA ARG A 277 -11.24 8.99 -37.99
C ARG A 277 -10.24 8.72 -39.12
N THR A 278 -9.42 9.71 -39.47
CA THR A 278 -8.38 9.57 -40.50
C THR A 278 -7.30 8.59 -40.06
N LEU A 279 -6.80 8.72 -38.84
CA LEU A 279 -5.81 7.79 -38.27
C LEU A 279 -6.33 6.36 -38.21
N ALA A 280 -7.58 6.15 -37.80
CA ALA A 280 -8.23 4.85 -37.79
C ALA A 280 -8.34 4.25 -39.20
N LYS A 281 -8.74 5.06 -40.18
CA LYS A 281 -8.86 4.63 -41.57
C LYS A 281 -7.51 4.21 -42.17
N ASP A 282 -6.47 5.03 -41.98
CA ASP A 282 -5.14 4.79 -42.53
C ASP A 282 -4.45 3.59 -41.86
N ALA A 283 -4.56 3.49 -40.53
CA ALA A 283 -4.04 2.34 -39.79
C ALA A 283 -4.73 1.04 -40.23
N PHE A 284 -6.06 1.07 -40.44
CA PHE A 284 -6.81 -0.09 -40.90
C PHE A 284 -6.36 -0.54 -42.28
N LYS A 285 -6.28 0.39 -43.23
CA LYS A 285 -5.85 0.10 -44.59
C LYS A 285 -4.44 -0.47 -44.64
N THR A 286 -3.54 0.08 -43.82
CA THR A 286 -2.16 -0.41 -43.71
C THR A 286 -2.09 -1.82 -43.11
N THR A 287 -2.94 -2.13 -42.13
CA THR A 287 -2.87 -3.40 -41.40
C THR A 287 -3.58 -4.55 -42.12
N PHE A 288 -4.72 -4.26 -42.73
CA PHE A 288 -5.62 -5.25 -43.34
C PHE A 288 -5.59 -5.24 -44.87
N GLY A 289 -4.90 -4.27 -45.50
CA GLY A 289 -4.75 -4.21 -46.95
C GLY A 289 -6.04 -3.87 -47.73
N ARG A 290 -7.10 -3.42 -47.04
CA ARG A 290 -8.38 -3.03 -47.63
C ARG A 290 -9.01 -1.83 -46.93
N GLU A 291 -9.99 -1.21 -47.57
CA GLU A 291 -10.80 -0.17 -46.92
C GLU A 291 -11.65 -0.78 -45.79
N PRO A 292 -11.82 -0.08 -44.65
CA PRO A 292 -12.72 -0.49 -43.59
C PRO A 292 -14.19 -0.33 -44.03
N SER A 293 -15.05 -1.27 -43.60
CA SER A 293 -16.49 -1.05 -43.61
C SER A 293 -16.89 0.05 -42.61
N ALA A 294 -18.12 0.56 -42.70
CA ALA A 294 -18.61 1.59 -41.79
C ALA A 294 -18.54 1.18 -40.31
N GLY A 295 -18.87 -0.09 -40.00
CA GLY A 295 -18.79 -0.63 -38.65
C GLY A 295 -17.35 -0.77 -38.14
N GLU A 296 -16.42 -1.21 -39.00
CA GLU A 296 -15.00 -1.33 -38.63
C GLU A 296 -14.38 0.04 -38.40
N LEU A 297 -14.66 1.01 -39.27
CA LEU A 297 -14.17 2.38 -39.10
C LEU A 297 -14.71 3.00 -37.81
N SER A 298 -15.99 2.81 -37.51
CA SER A 298 -16.60 3.31 -36.27
C SER A 298 -15.99 2.67 -35.03
N ARG A 299 -15.72 1.35 -35.05
CA ARG A 299 -15.01 0.65 -33.97
C ARG A 299 -13.63 1.26 -33.74
N TRP A 300 -12.82 1.38 -34.79
CA TRP A 300 -11.44 1.84 -34.68
C TRP A 300 -11.30 3.33 -34.39
N GLU A 301 -12.28 4.15 -34.80
CA GLU A 301 -12.42 5.53 -34.35
C GLU A 301 -12.70 5.60 -32.83
N GLY A 302 -13.56 4.70 -32.32
CA GLY A 302 -13.81 4.56 -30.89
C GLY A 302 -12.58 4.12 -30.09
N GLU A 303 -11.80 3.16 -30.60
CA GLU A 303 -10.54 2.74 -29.96
C GLU A 303 -9.47 3.84 -30.01
N ALA A 304 -9.34 4.56 -31.13
CA ALA A 304 -8.47 5.72 -31.22
C ALA A 304 -8.87 6.81 -30.21
N LYS A 305 -10.17 7.01 -29.99
CA LYS A 305 -10.70 7.92 -28.96
C LYS A 305 -10.37 7.45 -27.54
N LYS A 306 -10.50 6.16 -27.22
CA LYS A 306 -10.08 5.62 -25.92
C LYS A 306 -8.59 5.79 -25.67
N LEU A 307 -7.75 5.59 -26.68
CA LEU A 307 -6.31 5.82 -26.53
C LEU A 307 -5.98 7.27 -26.11
N VAL A 308 -6.75 8.24 -26.57
CA VAL A 308 -6.60 9.65 -26.17
C VAL A 308 -7.23 9.89 -24.80
N ASP A 309 -8.49 9.48 -24.61
CA ASP A 309 -9.26 9.84 -23.44
C ASP A 309 -8.84 9.06 -22.17
N GLU A 310 -8.57 7.76 -22.32
CA GLU A 310 -8.20 6.84 -21.23
C GLU A 310 -6.67 6.72 -21.09
N ASN A 311 -5.96 6.46 -22.20
CA ASN A 311 -4.51 6.20 -22.16
C ASN A 311 -3.65 7.48 -22.30
N LYS A 312 -4.30 8.65 -22.44
CA LYS A 312 -3.64 9.96 -22.54
C LYS A 312 -2.58 10.02 -23.65
N LEU A 313 -2.80 9.29 -24.75
CA LEU A 313 -1.91 9.32 -25.91
C LEU A 313 -2.22 10.53 -26.79
N ASN A 314 -1.17 11.10 -27.39
CA ASN A 314 -1.33 12.09 -28.44
C ASN A 314 -1.51 11.44 -29.83
N ALA A 315 -1.77 12.27 -30.85
CA ALA A 315 -1.93 11.80 -32.24
C ALA A 315 -0.78 10.91 -32.73
N THR A 316 0.47 11.21 -32.35
CA THR A 316 1.64 10.38 -32.69
C THR A 316 1.60 9.03 -31.98
N GLY A 317 1.23 9.01 -30.70
CA GLY A 317 1.05 7.79 -29.91
C GLY A 317 -0.12 6.94 -30.39
N VAL A 318 -1.23 7.55 -30.78
CA VAL A 318 -2.35 6.86 -31.44
C VAL A 318 -1.89 6.25 -32.76
N LYS A 319 -1.17 7.01 -33.59
CA LYS A 319 -0.64 6.54 -34.88
C LYS A 319 0.30 5.35 -34.74
N SER A 320 1.09 5.26 -33.67
CA SER A 320 1.99 4.12 -33.42
C SER A 320 1.30 2.92 -32.75
N THR A 321 0.32 3.16 -31.89
CA THR A 321 -0.34 2.12 -31.07
C THR A 321 -1.48 1.44 -31.81
N LEU A 322 -2.31 2.21 -32.51
CA LEU A 322 -3.51 1.71 -33.19
C LEU A 322 -3.23 0.60 -34.22
N PRO A 323 -2.17 0.67 -35.06
CA PRO A 323 -1.81 -0.44 -35.95
C PRO A 323 -1.40 -1.72 -35.21
N SER A 324 -0.80 -1.61 -34.03
CA SER A 324 -0.43 -2.78 -33.22
C SER A 324 -1.67 -3.48 -32.65
N MET A 325 -2.64 -2.73 -32.14
CA MET A 325 -3.94 -3.29 -31.73
C MET A 325 -4.68 -3.94 -32.91
N MET A 326 -4.64 -3.32 -34.09
CA MET A 326 -5.22 -3.89 -35.31
C MET A 326 -4.53 -5.19 -35.74
N ARG A 327 -3.21 -5.29 -35.56
CA ARG A 327 -2.46 -6.53 -35.81
C ARG A 327 -2.85 -7.61 -34.80
N GLU A 328 -3.04 -7.27 -33.54
CA GLU A 328 -3.57 -8.21 -32.55
C GLU A 328 -4.95 -8.74 -32.95
N VAL A 329 -5.85 -7.88 -33.44
CA VAL A 329 -7.15 -8.33 -33.99
C VAL A 329 -6.97 -9.25 -35.19
N ARG A 330 -6.13 -8.85 -36.15
CA ARG A 330 -5.86 -9.62 -37.37
C ARG A 330 -5.27 -11.00 -37.06
N ASP A 331 -4.37 -11.06 -36.09
CA ASP A 331 -3.63 -12.26 -35.72
C ASP A 331 -4.41 -13.09 -34.67
N GLY A 332 -5.64 -12.67 -34.34
CA GLY A 332 -6.54 -13.35 -33.42
C GLY A 332 -6.11 -13.27 -31.96
N LEU A 333 -5.24 -12.33 -31.59
CA LEU A 333 -4.82 -12.05 -30.20
C LEU A 333 -5.76 -11.07 -29.47
N ASP A 334 -6.77 -10.52 -30.14
CA ASP A 334 -7.76 -9.63 -29.53
C ASP A 334 -8.68 -10.38 -28.56
N LYS A 335 -8.94 -9.70 -27.43
CA LYS A 335 -9.75 -10.14 -26.31
C LYS A 335 -11.25 -10.23 -26.65
N THR A 336 -11.75 -9.64 -27.74
CA THR A 336 -13.19 -9.29 -27.79
C THR A 336 -14.00 -9.76 -29.00
N ASP A 337 -13.40 -10.42 -29.99
CA ASP A 337 -14.18 -10.83 -31.16
C ASP A 337 -15.01 -12.12 -30.92
N ALA A 338 -16.33 -11.97 -31.01
CA ALA A 338 -17.29 -13.05 -30.76
C ALA A 338 -17.16 -14.19 -31.77
N ALA A 339 -16.79 -13.93 -33.02
CA ALA A 339 -16.61 -14.97 -34.04
C ALA A 339 -15.36 -15.83 -33.75
N THR A 340 -14.29 -15.19 -33.25
CA THR A 340 -13.08 -15.88 -32.79
C THR A 340 -13.37 -16.75 -31.57
N LEU A 341 -14.07 -16.22 -30.55
CA LEU A 341 -14.44 -17.00 -29.36
C LEU A 341 -15.37 -18.19 -29.69
N ARG A 342 -16.32 -17.99 -30.61
CA ARG A 342 -17.18 -19.05 -31.14
C ARG A 342 -16.40 -20.16 -31.83
N THR A 343 -15.41 -19.80 -32.64
CA THR A 343 -14.55 -20.78 -33.32
C THR A 343 -13.72 -21.57 -32.32
N LEU A 344 -13.09 -20.89 -31.35
CA LEU A 344 -12.33 -21.54 -30.28
C LEU A 344 -13.19 -22.48 -29.43
N ALA A 345 -14.41 -22.06 -29.07
CA ALA A 345 -15.36 -22.89 -28.32
C ALA A 345 -15.76 -24.14 -29.11
N LYS A 346 -16.04 -23.98 -30.41
CA LYS A 346 -16.41 -25.09 -31.29
C LYS A 346 -15.27 -26.10 -31.45
N ASP A 347 -14.04 -25.63 -31.70
CA ASP A 347 -12.87 -26.48 -31.92
C ASP A 347 -12.46 -27.21 -30.63
N ALA A 348 -12.47 -26.51 -29.50
CA ALA A 348 -12.22 -27.10 -28.19
C ALA A 348 -13.25 -28.19 -27.86
N PHE A 349 -14.53 -27.94 -28.16
CA PHE A 349 -15.60 -28.90 -27.91
C PHE A 349 -15.42 -30.16 -28.75
N LYS A 350 -15.19 -29.98 -30.06
CA LYS A 350 -14.97 -31.10 -30.98
C LYS A 350 -13.76 -31.94 -30.58
N THR A 351 -12.68 -31.30 -30.15
CA THR A 351 -11.47 -31.98 -29.68
C THR A 351 -11.71 -32.75 -28.37
N THR A 352 -12.52 -32.21 -27.46
CA THR A 352 -12.72 -32.79 -26.12
C THR A 352 -13.77 -33.90 -26.10
N PHE A 353 -14.85 -33.74 -26.87
CA PHE A 353 -16.01 -34.62 -26.89
C PHE A 353 -16.13 -35.49 -28.14
N GLY A 354 -15.28 -35.27 -29.16
CA GLY A 354 -15.26 -36.08 -30.38
C GLY A 354 -16.48 -35.91 -31.30
N ARG A 355 -17.31 -34.88 -31.07
CA ARG A 355 -18.51 -34.59 -31.86
C ARG A 355 -18.75 -33.09 -32.00
N GLU A 356 -19.60 -32.71 -32.96
CA GLU A 356 -20.05 -31.32 -33.08
C GLU A 356 -20.93 -30.94 -31.87
N PRO A 357 -20.80 -29.69 -31.36
CA PRO A 357 -21.68 -29.19 -30.31
C PRO A 357 -23.08 -28.92 -30.86
N SER A 358 -24.10 -29.19 -30.04
CA SER A 358 -25.44 -28.65 -30.28
C SER A 358 -25.44 -27.13 -30.09
N ALA A 359 -26.49 -26.45 -30.57
CA ALA A 359 -26.61 -24.99 -30.46
C ALA A 359 -26.54 -24.50 -29.00
N GLY A 360 -27.16 -25.22 -28.06
CA GLY A 360 -27.12 -24.88 -26.63
C GLY A 360 -25.74 -25.09 -26.01
N GLU A 361 -25.03 -26.16 -26.38
CA GLU A 361 -23.66 -26.43 -25.90
C GLU A 361 -22.68 -25.40 -26.42
N LEU A 362 -22.77 -25.07 -27.71
CA LEU A 362 -21.93 -24.06 -28.31
C LEU A 362 -22.17 -22.68 -27.68
N SER A 363 -23.43 -22.32 -27.44
CA SER A 363 -23.79 -21.07 -26.75
C SER A 363 -23.26 -21.01 -25.31
N ARG A 364 -23.31 -22.12 -24.56
CA ARG A 364 -22.70 -22.21 -23.23
C ARG A 364 -21.20 -21.97 -23.28
N TRP A 365 -20.49 -22.67 -24.17
CA TRP A 365 -19.02 -22.61 -24.22
C TRP A 365 -18.51 -21.30 -24.85
N GLU A 366 -19.28 -20.65 -25.71
CA GLU A 366 -19.07 -19.26 -26.10
C GLU A 366 -19.15 -18.31 -24.91
N GLY A 367 -20.14 -18.50 -24.04
CA GLY A 367 -20.29 -17.73 -22.80
C GLY A 367 -19.09 -17.92 -21.86
N GLU A 368 -18.60 -19.15 -21.69
CA GLU A 368 -17.41 -19.42 -20.87
C GLU A 368 -16.13 -18.88 -21.50
N ALA A 369 -15.96 -19.00 -22.83
CA ALA A 369 -14.85 -18.37 -23.54
C ALA A 369 -14.87 -16.84 -23.36
N LYS A 370 -16.06 -16.23 -23.39
CA LYS A 370 -16.25 -14.80 -23.12
C LYS A 370 -15.88 -14.43 -21.68
N LYS A 371 -16.29 -15.21 -20.67
CA LYS A 371 -15.87 -14.98 -19.27
C LYS A 371 -14.36 -15.09 -19.09
N LEU A 372 -13.70 -16.05 -19.73
CA LEU A 372 -12.25 -16.18 -19.67
C LEU A 372 -11.53 -14.92 -20.16
N VAL A 373 -12.13 -14.20 -21.10
CA VAL A 373 -11.59 -12.91 -21.52
C VAL A 373 -12.04 -11.77 -20.61
N ASP A 374 -13.34 -11.63 -20.37
CA ASP A 374 -13.91 -10.47 -19.69
C ASP A 374 -13.53 -10.45 -18.21
N GLU A 375 -13.55 -11.60 -17.54
CA GLU A 375 -13.25 -11.78 -16.10
C GLU A 375 -11.77 -12.15 -15.89
N ASN A 376 -11.27 -13.17 -16.60
CA ASN A 376 -9.92 -13.70 -16.36
C ASN A 376 -8.83 -13.04 -17.22
N LYS A 377 -9.21 -12.05 -18.04
CA LYS A 377 -8.30 -11.23 -18.87
C LYS A 377 -7.40 -12.03 -19.80
N LEU A 378 -7.80 -13.25 -20.18
CA LEU A 378 -7.05 -14.10 -21.10
C LEU A 378 -7.14 -13.57 -22.54
N ASN A 379 -6.07 -13.77 -23.32
CA ASN A 379 -6.09 -13.59 -24.77
C ASN A 379 -6.58 -14.87 -25.46
N ALA A 380 -6.77 -14.85 -26.78
CA ALA A 380 -7.26 -16.01 -27.52
C ALA A 380 -6.38 -17.26 -27.37
N THR A 381 -5.05 -17.11 -27.28
CA THR A 381 -4.14 -18.24 -26.98
C THR A 381 -4.42 -18.82 -25.59
N GLY A 382 -4.63 -17.96 -24.59
CA GLY A 382 -5.04 -18.36 -23.26
C GLY A 382 -6.39 -19.08 -23.25
N VAL A 383 -7.38 -18.54 -23.95
CA VAL A 383 -8.71 -19.18 -24.11
C VAL A 383 -8.55 -20.55 -24.79
N LYS A 384 -7.80 -20.64 -25.89
CA LYS A 384 -7.52 -21.89 -26.62
C LYS A 384 -6.91 -22.97 -25.73
N ASN A 385 -6.05 -22.58 -24.80
CA ASN A 385 -5.36 -23.53 -23.91
C ASN A 385 -6.20 -23.89 -22.68
N THR A 386 -7.00 -22.96 -22.15
CA THR A 386 -7.77 -23.13 -20.91
C THR A 386 -9.12 -23.82 -21.15
N LEU A 387 -9.84 -23.44 -22.21
CA LEU A 387 -11.20 -23.90 -22.47
C LEU A 387 -11.32 -25.44 -22.63
N PRO A 388 -10.38 -26.15 -23.28
CA PRO A 388 -10.40 -27.62 -23.31
C PRO A 388 -10.22 -28.27 -21.93
N GLY A 389 -9.51 -27.61 -21.00
CA GLY A 389 -9.36 -28.08 -19.62
C GLY A 389 -10.69 -28.06 -18.87
N MET A 390 -11.41 -26.94 -18.94
CA MET A 390 -12.75 -26.80 -18.35
C MET A 390 -13.75 -27.80 -18.96
N MET A 391 -13.68 -28.03 -20.27
CA MET A 391 -14.51 -29.03 -20.94
C MET A 391 -14.20 -30.46 -20.49
N ARG A 392 -12.92 -30.77 -20.23
CA ARG A 392 -12.50 -32.05 -19.65
C ARG A 392 -13.01 -32.23 -18.22
N GLU A 393 -12.97 -31.19 -17.40
CA GLU A 393 -13.54 -31.23 -16.04
C GLU A 393 -15.04 -31.55 -16.03
N VAL A 394 -15.81 -30.94 -16.95
CA VAL A 394 -17.23 -31.24 -17.14
C VAL A 394 -17.45 -32.65 -17.69
N ARG A 395 -16.61 -33.11 -18.63
CA ARG A 395 -16.69 -34.46 -19.19
C ARG A 395 -16.39 -35.53 -18.14
N ASP A 396 -15.41 -35.29 -17.28
CA ASP A 396 -14.88 -36.24 -16.30
C ASP A 396 -15.66 -36.18 -14.97
N GLY A 397 -16.70 -35.33 -14.86
CA GLY A 397 -17.60 -35.24 -13.71
C GLY A 397 -17.00 -34.54 -12.48
N LEU A 398 -15.86 -33.87 -12.62
CA LEU A 398 -15.19 -33.11 -11.54
C LEU A 398 -15.86 -31.75 -11.26
N ASP A 399 -16.93 -31.41 -11.98
CA ASP A 399 -17.76 -30.23 -11.77
C ASP A 399 -18.85 -30.42 -10.71
N LYS A 400 -19.03 -31.64 -10.16
CA LYS A 400 -20.10 -31.95 -9.20
C LYS A 400 -19.61 -32.01 -7.75
N THR A 401 -20.12 -31.09 -6.95
CA THR A 401 -20.12 -31.12 -5.48
C THR A 401 -21.31 -31.93 -4.96
N ASP A 402 -21.57 -33.09 -5.59
CA ASP A 402 -22.67 -33.95 -5.17
C ASP A 402 -22.37 -34.68 -3.85
N ALA A 403 -23.42 -35.15 -3.17
CA ALA A 403 -23.31 -35.72 -1.84
C ALA A 403 -22.39 -36.97 -1.80
N ALA A 404 -22.34 -37.76 -2.88
CA ALA A 404 -21.49 -38.94 -2.96
C ALA A 404 -20.00 -38.57 -3.06
N THR A 405 -19.68 -37.52 -3.81
CA THR A 405 -18.32 -37.01 -3.96
C THR A 405 -17.83 -36.38 -2.66
N LEU A 406 -18.65 -35.56 -1.99
CA LEU A 406 -18.30 -34.96 -0.70
C LEU A 406 -18.11 -36.00 0.40
N ARG A 407 -18.94 -37.06 0.41
CA ARG A 407 -18.79 -38.22 1.28
C ARG A 407 -17.46 -38.93 1.09
N THR A 408 -17.06 -39.15 -0.16
CA THR A 408 -15.78 -39.80 -0.48
C THR A 408 -14.60 -38.95 -0.01
N LEU A 409 -14.62 -37.64 -0.30
CA LEU A 409 -13.58 -36.71 0.13
C LEU A 409 -13.46 -36.63 1.66
N ALA A 410 -14.60 -36.56 2.37
CA ALA A 410 -14.62 -36.57 3.83
C ALA A 410 -14.05 -37.87 4.41
N LYS A 411 -14.41 -39.02 3.82
CA LYS A 411 -13.90 -40.33 4.24
C LYS A 411 -12.40 -40.46 4.03
N ASP A 412 -11.90 -40.07 2.85
CA ASP A 412 -10.47 -40.17 2.50
C ASP A 412 -9.62 -39.21 3.33
N ALA A 413 -10.08 -37.97 3.51
CA ALA A 413 -9.42 -36.99 4.37
C ALA A 413 -9.35 -37.48 5.84
N PHE A 414 -10.43 -38.08 6.33
CA PHE A 414 -10.48 -38.62 7.68
C PHE A 414 -9.48 -39.76 7.87
N LYS A 415 -9.48 -40.72 6.94
CA LYS A 415 -8.55 -41.85 6.96
C LYS A 415 -7.10 -41.39 6.90
N ALA A 416 -6.79 -40.42 6.05
CA ALA A 416 -5.45 -39.84 5.95
C ALA A 416 -5.02 -39.10 7.22
N THR A 417 -5.95 -38.45 7.93
CA THR A 417 -5.63 -37.63 9.12
C THR A 417 -5.57 -38.43 10.41
N TYR A 418 -6.47 -39.40 10.57
CA TYR A 418 -6.67 -40.17 11.80
C TYR A 418 -6.16 -41.61 11.71
N GLY A 419 -5.73 -42.07 10.52
CA GLY A 419 -5.17 -43.41 10.33
C GLY A 419 -6.18 -44.56 10.50
N ARG A 420 -7.49 -44.25 10.58
CA ARG A 420 -8.58 -45.23 10.73
C ARG A 420 -9.80 -44.83 9.92
N GLU A 421 -10.71 -45.78 9.72
CA GLU A 421 -12.02 -45.50 9.14
C GLU A 421 -12.88 -44.64 10.09
N PRO A 422 -13.67 -43.68 9.57
CA PRO A 422 -14.60 -42.90 10.37
C PRO A 422 -15.80 -43.74 10.82
N SER A 423 -16.29 -43.48 12.02
CA SER A 423 -17.62 -43.94 12.43
C SER A 423 -18.71 -43.20 11.66
N ALA A 424 -19.95 -43.70 11.68
CA ALA A 424 -21.07 -43.08 10.97
C ALA A 424 -21.32 -41.62 11.40
N GLY A 425 -21.18 -41.32 12.70
CA GLY A 425 -21.34 -39.96 13.22
C GLY A 425 -20.20 -39.01 12.80
N GLU A 426 -18.97 -39.51 12.77
CA GLU A 426 -17.80 -38.73 12.34
C GLU A 426 -17.84 -38.42 10.84
N LEU A 427 -18.21 -39.41 10.03
CA LEU A 427 -18.35 -39.22 8.60
C LEU A 427 -19.46 -38.21 8.28
N SER A 428 -20.61 -38.31 8.95
CA SER A 428 -21.73 -37.37 8.81
C SER A 428 -21.33 -35.94 9.16
N ARG A 429 -20.57 -35.74 10.24
CA ARG A 429 -20.04 -34.42 10.63
C ARG A 429 -19.14 -33.84 9.54
N TRP A 430 -18.18 -34.62 9.04
CA TRP A 430 -17.21 -34.12 8.07
C TRP A 430 -17.77 -33.97 6.65
N GLU A 431 -18.81 -34.73 6.30
CA GLU A 431 -19.65 -34.47 5.12
C GLU A 431 -20.34 -33.10 5.22
N GLY A 432 -20.89 -32.77 6.40
CA GLY A 432 -21.49 -31.46 6.65
C GLY A 432 -20.50 -30.31 6.49
N GLU A 433 -19.28 -30.45 7.00
CA GLU A 433 -18.22 -29.44 6.83
C GLU A 433 -17.73 -29.33 5.38
N ALA A 434 -17.58 -30.46 4.67
CA ALA A 434 -17.28 -30.46 3.24
C ALA A 434 -18.37 -29.74 2.43
N LYS A 435 -19.64 -29.93 2.80
CA LYS A 435 -20.78 -29.22 2.20
C LYS A 435 -20.76 -27.73 2.49
N LYS A 436 -20.43 -27.29 3.71
CA LYS A 436 -20.25 -25.85 4.01
C LYS A 436 -19.14 -25.21 3.19
N LEU A 437 -18.01 -25.90 3.00
CA LEU A 437 -16.92 -25.38 2.15
C LEU A 437 -17.38 -25.12 0.70
N VAL A 438 -18.30 -25.92 0.19
CA VAL A 438 -18.93 -25.70 -1.12
C VAL A 438 -19.95 -24.56 -1.06
N ASP A 439 -20.90 -24.65 -0.12
CA ASP A 439 -22.08 -23.79 -0.11
C ASP A 439 -21.74 -22.36 0.37
N GLU A 440 -20.90 -22.23 1.39
CA GLU A 440 -20.52 -20.97 2.04
C GLU A 440 -19.22 -20.41 1.44
N ASN A 441 -18.20 -21.25 1.28
CA ASN A 441 -16.87 -20.80 0.82
C ASN A 441 -16.67 -20.92 -0.69
N LYS A 442 -17.71 -21.35 -1.43
CA LYS A 442 -17.72 -21.49 -2.89
C LYS A 442 -16.54 -22.31 -3.45
N LEU A 443 -16.05 -23.28 -2.68
CA LEU A 443 -14.98 -24.17 -3.11
C LEU A 443 -15.52 -25.27 -4.03
N ASN A 444 -14.73 -25.65 -5.02
CA ASN A 444 -14.96 -26.85 -5.82
C ASN A 444 -14.38 -28.10 -5.12
N ALA A 445 -14.59 -29.28 -5.71
CA ALA A 445 -14.12 -30.55 -5.14
C ALA A 445 -12.60 -30.58 -4.85
N SER A 446 -11.78 -29.91 -5.68
CA SER A 446 -10.33 -29.77 -5.45
C SER A 446 -10.01 -28.89 -4.25
N GLY A 447 -10.72 -27.76 -4.09
CA GLY A 447 -10.63 -26.90 -2.91
C GLY A 447 -11.01 -27.64 -1.63
N VAL A 448 -12.12 -28.38 -1.65
CA VAL A 448 -12.55 -29.22 -0.51
C VAL A 448 -11.49 -30.26 -0.16
N LYS A 449 -10.94 -30.97 -1.16
CA LYS A 449 -9.89 -31.98 -0.97
C LYS A 449 -8.65 -31.43 -0.25
N ASN A 450 -8.28 -30.18 -0.51
CA ASN A 450 -7.09 -29.57 0.06
C ASN A 450 -7.35 -28.94 1.44
N THR A 451 -8.54 -28.39 1.68
CA THR A 451 -8.87 -27.66 2.90
C THR A 451 -9.34 -28.57 4.04
N LEU A 452 -10.15 -29.58 3.73
CA LEU A 452 -10.79 -30.45 4.73
C LEU A 452 -9.79 -31.21 5.63
N PRO A 453 -8.65 -31.74 5.14
CA PRO A 453 -7.64 -32.40 5.99
C PRO A 453 -7.00 -31.45 7.03
N SER A 454 -6.88 -30.16 6.72
CA SER A 454 -6.32 -29.18 7.66
C SER A 454 -7.29 -28.90 8.81
N MET A 455 -8.58 -28.71 8.52
CA MET A 455 -9.62 -28.59 9.55
C MET A 455 -9.69 -29.84 10.45
N MET A 456 -9.52 -31.03 9.86
CA MET A 456 -9.46 -32.29 10.60
C MET A 456 -8.25 -32.40 11.52
N ARG A 457 -7.08 -31.90 11.12
CA ARG A 457 -5.88 -31.83 11.96
C ARG A 457 -6.08 -30.88 13.13
N GLU A 458 -6.66 -29.71 12.88
CA GLU A 458 -7.00 -28.74 13.94
C GLU A 458 -7.96 -29.35 14.99
N ALA A 459 -8.96 -30.11 14.55
CA ALA A 459 -9.87 -30.82 15.45
C ALA A 459 -9.18 -31.98 16.21
N ARG A 460 -8.24 -32.69 15.57
CA ARG A 460 -7.48 -33.81 16.17
C ARG A 460 -6.51 -33.33 17.24
N ASP A 461 -5.84 -32.22 16.98
CA ASP A 461 -4.75 -31.70 17.83
C ASP A 461 -5.28 -30.94 19.08
N GLY A 462 -6.60 -30.99 19.34
CA GLY A 462 -7.18 -30.62 20.62
C GLY A 462 -7.28 -29.11 20.88
N LEU A 463 -7.48 -28.29 19.85
CA LEU A 463 -7.68 -26.85 19.98
C LEU A 463 -9.14 -26.47 20.39
N ASP A 464 -9.71 -27.16 21.39
CA ASP A 464 -11.02 -26.76 21.93
C ASP A 464 -10.86 -25.55 22.86
N LYS A 465 -11.22 -24.39 22.31
CA LYS A 465 -11.19 -23.08 22.98
C LYS A 465 -12.14 -22.93 24.17
N THR A 466 -12.94 -23.96 24.50
CA THR A 466 -13.93 -23.90 25.57
C THR A 466 -13.55 -24.71 26.83
N ASP A 467 -12.47 -25.49 26.77
CA ASP A 467 -12.02 -26.29 27.90
C ASP A 467 -11.08 -25.52 28.85
N ARG A 468 -11.42 -25.51 30.14
CA ARG A 468 -10.69 -24.79 31.18
C ARG A 468 -9.31 -25.39 31.46
N ALA A 469 -9.13 -26.70 31.34
CA ALA A 469 -7.83 -27.33 31.54
C ALA A 469 -6.84 -26.92 30.43
N THR A 470 -7.34 -26.81 29.20
CA THR A 470 -6.57 -26.32 28.06
C THR A 470 -6.16 -24.86 28.22
N LEU A 471 -7.06 -23.97 28.64
CA LEU A 471 -6.75 -22.56 28.91
C LEU A 471 -5.73 -22.39 30.05
N MET A 472 -5.83 -23.22 31.10
CA MET A 472 -4.86 -23.23 32.20
C MET A 472 -3.46 -23.63 31.74
N ARG A 473 -3.33 -24.66 30.89
CA ARG A 473 -2.03 -25.03 30.31
C ARG A 473 -1.44 -23.91 29.46
N VAL A 474 -2.27 -23.25 28.65
CA VAL A 474 -1.85 -22.13 27.80
C VAL A 474 -1.38 -20.93 28.63
N LEU A 475 -2.07 -20.62 29.73
CA LEU A 475 -1.64 -19.59 30.68
C LEU A 475 -0.30 -19.94 31.35
N ASP A 476 -0.15 -21.20 31.78
CA ASP A 476 1.06 -21.66 32.45
C ASP A 476 2.29 -21.62 31.52
N GLU A 477 2.13 -22.06 30.26
CA GLU A 477 3.14 -21.93 29.22
C GLU A 477 3.51 -20.46 28.97
N ALA A 478 2.54 -19.56 28.91
CA ALA A 478 2.79 -18.13 28.70
C ALA A 478 3.55 -17.50 29.87
N LEU A 479 3.21 -17.88 31.12
CA LEU A 479 3.94 -17.45 32.32
C LEU A 479 5.36 -17.99 32.35
N HIS A 480 5.55 -19.27 32.00
CA HIS A 480 6.87 -19.87 31.89
C HIS A 480 7.75 -19.18 30.84
N GLU A 481 7.18 -18.86 29.67
CA GLU A 481 7.90 -18.18 28.60
C GLU A 481 8.29 -16.75 28.99
N VAL A 482 7.39 -16.01 29.65
CA VAL A 482 7.62 -14.61 30.00
C VAL A 482 8.51 -14.44 31.23
N LEU A 483 8.39 -15.31 32.24
CA LEU A 483 9.15 -15.21 33.49
C LEU A 483 10.46 -16.01 33.49
N GLY A 484 10.61 -17.00 32.60
CA GLY A 484 11.80 -17.82 32.48
C GLY A 484 12.24 -18.43 33.82
N SER A 485 13.48 -18.16 34.23
CA SER A 485 14.05 -18.66 35.51
C SER A 485 13.40 -18.07 36.76
N SER A 486 12.63 -16.99 36.63
CA SER A 486 11.89 -16.34 37.73
C SER A 486 10.42 -16.77 37.77
N TYR A 487 10.08 -17.87 37.11
CA TYR A 487 8.73 -18.43 37.10
C TYR A 487 8.23 -18.70 38.52
N ARG A 488 6.99 -18.27 38.77
CA ARG A 488 6.20 -18.70 39.90
C ARG A 488 4.84 -19.18 39.40
N PRO A 489 4.23 -20.18 40.04
CA PRO A 489 2.84 -20.52 39.77
C PRO A 489 1.94 -19.30 39.96
N PRO A 490 0.93 -19.09 39.10
CA PRO A 490 0.00 -17.99 39.25
C PRO A 490 -0.85 -18.19 40.51
N SER A 491 -1.11 -17.10 41.23
CA SER A 491 -2.05 -17.11 42.35
C SER A 491 -3.49 -17.29 41.86
N SER A 492 -4.39 -17.71 42.75
CA SER A 492 -5.80 -17.93 42.42
C SER A 492 -6.48 -16.67 41.86
N SER A 493 -6.08 -15.49 42.31
CA SER A 493 -6.58 -14.20 41.80
C SER A 493 -6.07 -13.90 40.39
N GLU A 494 -4.80 -14.19 40.09
CA GLU A 494 -4.25 -14.09 38.73
C GLU A 494 -4.95 -15.05 37.78
N VAL A 495 -5.06 -16.33 38.18
CA VAL A 495 -5.78 -17.34 37.40
C VAL A 495 -7.20 -16.86 37.08
N SER A 496 -7.93 -16.35 38.07
CA SER A 496 -9.31 -15.89 37.88
C SER A 496 -9.40 -14.72 36.88
N ALA A 497 -8.46 -13.77 36.93
CA ALA A 497 -8.43 -12.62 36.03
C ALA A 497 -8.06 -13.03 34.59
N TRP A 498 -7.03 -13.88 34.42
CA TRP A 498 -6.61 -14.38 33.12
C TRP A 498 -7.66 -15.28 32.47
N MET A 499 -8.35 -16.12 33.25
CA MET A 499 -9.44 -16.95 32.73
C MET A 499 -10.63 -16.09 32.28
N LYS A 500 -10.97 -15.03 33.01
CA LYS A 500 -12.02 -14.10 32.58
C LYS A 500 -11.70 -13.45 31.22
N MET A 501 -10.45 -13.01 31.03
CA MET A 501 -9.99 -12.46 29.76
C MET A 501 -10.10 -13.50 28.62
N ALA A 502 -9.69 -14.74 28.88
CA ALA A 502 -9.85 -15.82 27.90
C ALA A 502 -11.32 -16.11 27.58
N ASP A 503 -12.19 -16.18 28.59
CA ASP A 503 -13.62 -16.42 28.42
C ASP A 503 -14.27 -15.34 27.52
N ASP A 504 -13.88 -14.07 27.68
CA ASP A 504 -14.36 -12.98 26.83
C ASP A 504 -13.82 -13.09 25.39
N MET A 505 -12.54 -13.44 25.20
CA MET A 505 -11.99 -13.70 23.86
C MET A 505 -12.62 -14.91 23.16
N VAL A 506 -13.02 -15.92 23.94
CA VAL A 506 -13.74 -17.10 23.42
C VAL A 506 -15.13 -16.71 22.91
N LYS A 507 -15.85 -15.82 23.62
CA LYS A 507 -17.12 -15.24 23.14
C LYS A 507 -16.93 -14.51 21.80
N ASP A 508 -15.80 -13.84 21.64
CA ASP A 508 -15.41 -13.14 20.41
C ASP A 508 -14.82 -14.07 19.33
N LYS A 509 -14.96 -15.39 19.50
CA LYS A 509 -14.53 -16.45 18.57
C LYS A 509 -13.02 -16.52 18.33
N ALA A 510 -12.19 -15.98 19.22
CA ALA A 510 -10.72 -16.09 19.12
C ALA A 510 -10.25 -17.56 19.11
N SER A 511 -9.13 -17.83 18.43
CA SER A 511 -8.46 -19.14 18.47
C SER A 511 -7.59 -19.29 19.71
N ALA A 512 -7.27 -20.53 20.11
CA ALA A 512 -6.37 -20.77 21.25
C ALA A 512 -4.98 -20.14 21.03
N THR A 513 -4.49 -20.12 19.78
CA THR A 513 -3.26 -19.42 19.41
C THR A 513 -3.37 -17.91 19.66
N ALA A 514 -4.50 -17.29 19.28
CA ALA A 514 -4.74 -15.88 19.55
C ALA A 514 -4.83 -15.58 21.07
N ILE A 515 -5.46 -16.47 21.84
CA ILE A 515 -5.54 -16.36 23.31
C ILE A 515 -4.13 -16.49 23.93
N LYS A 516 -3.31 -17.44 23.47
CA LYS A 516 -1.91 -17.58 23.91
C LYS A 516 -1.10 -16.31 23.64
N TYR A 517 -1.21 -15.75 22.44
CA TYR A 517 -0.54 -14.49 22.09
C TYR A 517 -1.03 -13.32 22.94
N ALA A 518 -2.32 -13.27 23.25
CA ALA A 518 -2.89 -12.23 24.12
C ALA A 518 -2.36 -12.36 25.56
N PHE A 519 -2.27 -13.59 26.11
CA PHE A 519 -1.62 -13.83 27.41
C PHE A 519 -0.17 -13.36 27.39
N LEU A 520 0.63 -13.77 26.41
CA LEU A 520 2.04 -13.36 26.30
C LEU A 520 2.19 -11.83 26.24
N THR A 521 1.35 -11.17 25.44
CA THR A 521 1.40 -9.71 25.25
C THR A 521 1.01 -8.98 26.53
N SER A 522 -0.12 -9.35 27.14
CA SER A 522 -0.61 -8.71 28.35
C SER A 522 0.26 -9.00 29.57
N LEU A 523 0.88 -10.19 29.66
CA LEU A 523 1.87 -10.51 30.70
C LEU A 523 3.12 -9.63 30.60
N ARG A 524 3.62 -9.40 29.39
CA ARG A 524 4.74 -8.46 29.16
C ARG A 524 4.38 -7.04 29.55
N VAL A 525 3.14 -6.59 29.25
CA VAL A 525 2.63 -5.28 29.69
C VAL A 525 2.52 -5.21 31.21
N ALA A 526 1.98 -6.24 31.86
CA ALA A 526 1.88 -6.31 33.31
C ALA A 526 3.25 -6.23 33.99
N LEU A 527 4.29 -6.85 33.40
CA LEU A 527 5.67 -6.73 33.86
C LEU A 527 6.23 -5.31 33.67
N ASP A 528 6.09 -4.70 32.50
CA ASP A 528 6.55 -3.32 32.27
C ASP A 528 5.86 -2.33 33.24
N ASN A 529 4.58 -2.57 33.56
CA ASN A 529 3.82 -1.77 34.52
C ASN A 529 4.28 -1.97 35.98
N GLN A 530 4.99 -3.08 36.27
CA GLN A 530 5.69 -3.31 37.54
C GLN A 530 7.16 -2.84 37.51
N GLY A 531 7.64 -2.30 36.39
CA GLY A 531 9.01 -1.80 36.24
C GLY A 531 10.05 -2.89 35.96
N TRP A 532 9.64 -4.00 35.36
CA TRP A 532 10.47 -5.20 35.13
C TRP A 532 11.15 -5.26 33.77
#